data_AF-A0A7W5NIV6-F1
#
_entry.id   AF-A0A7W5NIV6-F1
#
_cell.length_a   1.000
_cell.length_b   1.000
_cell.length_c   1.000
_cell.angle_alpha   90.00
_cell.angle_beta   90.00
_cell.angle_gamma   90.00
#
_symmetry.space_group_name_H-M   'P 1'
#
loop_
_entity.id
_entity.type
_entity.pdbx_description
1 polymer ?
#
loop_
_entity_poly.entity_id
_entity_poly.type
_entity_poly.pdbx_seq_one_letter_code
_entity_poly.pdbx_strand_id
1 'polypeptide(L)'
;MASLLPHHLASTLRIAPRATRMARAQQSKPVRHVTVQMAVRVATRDAQLARCLLHGLLGRALGVHTIDFDRSRDLACLHVELERARVPDAMALLIRTLPGAEFGTIRRLDRSRQR
;
A
#
# COMPACT_ATOMS: atom_id res chain seq x y z
N MET A 1 0.67 43.35 -68.97
CA MET A 1 0.45 41.95 -69.39
C MET A 1 1.62 41.12 -68.90
N ALA A 2 1.38 40.09 -68.09
CA ALA A 2 2.28 38.96 -67.77
C ALA A 2 3.65 39.31 -67.12
N SER A 3 4.24 38.59 -66.16
CA SER A 3 3.89 37.43 -65.34
C SER A 3 5.09 37.19 -64.39
N LEU A 4 4.90 36.28 -63.42
CA LEU A 4 5.91 35.40 -62.79
C LEU A 4 6.64 35.82 -61.49
N LEU A 5 6.16 35.16 -60.42
CA LEU A 5 6.89 34.47 -59.34
C LEU A 5 7.44 35.29 -58.16
N PRO A 6 6.94 34.96 -56.96
CA PRO A 6 7.81 34.70 -55.83
C PRO A 6 7.88 33.19 -55.54
N HIS A 7 9.12 32.71 -55.56
CA HIS A 7 9.55 31.44 -55.03
C HIS A 7 9.47 31.51 -53.50
N HIS A 8 8.65 30.68 -52.86
CA HIS A 8 8.97 30.21 -51.52
C HIS A 8 8.30 28.85 -51.29
N LEU A 9 9.10 27.81 -51.46
CA LEU A 9 8.87 26.49 -50.90
C LEU A 9 8.93 26.63 -49.37
N ALA A 10 7.78 26.57 -48.72
CA ALA A 10 7.71 26.29 -47.29
C ALA A 10 6.79 25.08 -47.11
N SER A 11 7.39 23.90 -47.21
CA SER A 11 6.79 22.62 -46.84
C SER A 11 6.46 22.63 -45.35
N THR A 12 5.25 23.09 -44.99
CA THR A 12 4.70 22.83 -43.66
C THR A 12 4.19 21.40 -43.66
N LEU A 13 5.06 20.48 -43.26
CA LEU A 13 4.68 19.15 -42.77
C LEU A 13 3.62 19.33 -41.68
N ARG A 14 2.35 19.10 -42.04
CA ARG A 14 1.27 18.92 -41.08
C ARG A 14 1.50 17.61 -40.36
N ILE A 15 2.25 17.67 -39.26
CA ILE A 15 2.25 16.61 -38.26
C ILE A 15 0.92 16.72 -37.55
N ALA A 16 -0.06 15.95 -38.02
CA ALA A 16 -1.23 15.64 -37.23
C ALA A 16 -0.74 14.90 -35.97
N PRO A 17 -0.99 15.39 -34.75
CA PRO A 17 -0.88 14.52 -33.59
C PRO A 17 -2.01 13.51 -33.72
N ARG A 18 -1.65 12.31 -34.20
CA ARG A 18 -2.52 11.14 -34.20
C ARG A 18 -2.78 10.80 -32.75
N ALA A 19 -3.83 11.40 -32.21
CA ALA A 19 -4.38 11.12 -30.90
C ALA A 19 -4.95 9.70 -30.89
N THR A 20 -4.07 8.71 -30.87
CA THR A 20 -4.41 7.35 -30.44
C THR A 20 -3.99 7.25 -28.98
N ARG A 21 -4.70 8.01 -28.14
CA ARG A 21 -4.69 7.83 -26.70
C ARG A 21 -5.37 6.48 -26.46
N MET A 22 -4.63 5.39 -26.59
CA MET A 22 -5.01 4.10 -26.00
C MET A 22 -4.89 4.23 -24.49
N ALA A 23 -5.72 5.09 -23.90
CA ALA A 23 -6.15 4.94 -22.52
C ALA A 23 -7.11 3.75 -22.52
N ARG A 24 -6.55 2.55 -22.66
CA ARG A 24 -7.13 1.40 -21.99
C ARG A 24 -6.91 1.69 -20.51
N ALA A 25 -7.75 2.56 -19.96
CA ALA A 25 -8.07 2.54 -18.56
C ALA A 25 -8.65 1.15 -18.34
N GLN A 26 -7.75 0.19 -18.09
CA GLN A 26 -8.06 -0.91 -17.22
C GLN A 26 -8.56 -0.21 -15.96
N GLN A 27 -9.88 -0.03 -15.90
CA GLN A 27 -10.61 -0.04 -14.65
C GLN A 27 -10.22 -1.37 -14.02
N SER A 28 -9.08 -1.37 -13.34
CA SER A 28 -8.82 -2.25 -12.24
C SER A 28 -10.05 -2.06 -11.38
N LYS A 29 -10.98 -3.02 -11.46
CA LYS A 29 -12.04 -3.19 -10.47
C LYS A 29 -11.39 -2.82 -9.14
N PRO A 30 -11.94 -1.89 -8.33
CA PRO A 30 -11.40 -1.67 -7.02
C PRO A 30 -11.50 -3.03 -6.34
N VAL A 31 -10.38 -3.76 -6.29
CA VAL A 31 -10.24 -4.94 -5.47
C VAL A 31 -10.55 -4.35 -4.11
N ARG A 32 -11.71 -4.72 -3.55
CA ARG A 32 -12.09 -4.26 -2.23
C ARG A 32 -11.07 -4.89 -1.31
N HIS A 33 -9.95 -4.20 -1.10
CA HIS A 33 -8.88 -4.64 -0.23
C HIS A 33 -9.51 -4.71 1.16
N VAL A 34 -9.81 -5.93 1.60
CA VAL A 34 -10.39 -6.16 2.91
C VAL A 34 -9.27 -5.92 3.90
N THR A 35 -9.27 -4.73 4.50
CA THR A 35 -8.38 -4.42 5.61
C THR A 35 -8.85 -5.15 6.85
N VAL A 36 -7.91 -5.65 7.63
CA VAL A 36 -8.13 -6.26 8.94
C VAL A 36 -7.19 -5.61 9.94
N GLN A 37 -7.61 -5.56 11.19
CA GLN A 37 -6.78 -5.23 12.32
C GLN A 37 -6.37 -6.54 12.99
N MET A 38 -5.08 -6.78 13.08
CA MET A 38 -4.50 -7.88 13.85
C MET A 38 -3.85 -7.32 15.10
N ALA A 39 -4.22 -7.82 16.28
CA ALA A 39 -3.50 -7.54 17.51
C ALA A 39 -2.34 -8.53 17.67
N VAL A 40 -1.15 -8.03 17.98
CA VAL A 40 0.05 -8.84 18.24
C VAL A 40 0.67 -8.35 19.54
N ARG A 41 0.81 -9.22 20.52
CA ARG A 41 1.53 -8.90 21.77
C ARG A 41 2.94 -9.45 21.68
N VAL A 42 3.91 -8.63 22.05
CA VAL A 42 5.33 -8.97 22.07
C VAL A 42 5.96 -8.41 23.34
N ALA A 43 7.13 -8.87 23.74
CA ALA A 43 7.87 -8.20 24.82
C ALA A 43 8.16 -6.74 24.45
N THR A 44 8.15 -5.81 25.42
CA THR A 44 8.40 -4.38 25.18
C THR A 44 9.69 -4.13 24.38
N ARG A 45 10.75 -4.88 24.70
CA ARG A 45 12.05 -4.83 24.01
C ARG A 45 11.97 -5.17 22.51
N ASP A 46 11.01 -6.02 22.13
CA ASP A 46 10.84 -6.54 20.79
C ASP A 46 9.81 -5.73 19.97
N ALA A 47 9.11 -4.78 20.60
CA ALA A 47 8.10 -3.94 19.98
C ALA A 47 8.62 -3.15 18.77
N GLN A 48 9.82 -2.57 18.90
CA GLN A 48 10.45 -1.81 17.83
C GLN A 48 10.89 -2.73 16.68
N LEU A 49 11.37 -3.93 16.99
CA LEU A 49 11.73 -4.92 15.98
C LEU A 49 10.49 -5.41 15.22
N ALA A 50 9.40 -5.73 15.93
CA ALA A 50 8.11 -6.11 15.34
C ALA A 50 7.61 -5.04 14.36
N ARG A 51 7.68 -3.76 14.76
CA ARG A 51 7.33 -2.63 13.90
C ARG A 51 8.20 -2.57 12.65
N CYS A 52 9.53 -2.69 12.77
CA CYS A 52 10.44 -2.66 11.63
C CYS A 52 10.18 -3.81 10.65
N LEU A 53 9.93 -5.03 11.16
CA LEU A 53 9.63 -6.21 10.34
C LEU A 53 8.32 -6.04 9.58
N LEU A 54 7.26 -5.61 10.26
CA LEU A 54 5.95 -5.37 9.65
C LEU A 54 6.02 -4.25 8.62
N HIS A 55 6.73 -3.16 8.92
CA HIS A 55 6.94 -2.06 7.99
C HIS A 55 7.78 -2.50 6.78
N GLY A 56 8.80 -3.34 6.97
CA GLY A 56 9.61 -3.88 5.87
C GLY A 56 8.82 -4.80 4.95
N LEU A 57 7.96 -5.66 5.51
CA LEU A 57 7.15 -6.62 4.75
C LEU A 57 5.98 -5.96 4.02
N LEU A 58 5.27 -5.05 4.70
CA LEU A 58 4.00 -4.50 4.23
C LEU A 58 4.17 -3.10 3.63
N GLY A 59 5.24 -2.39 3.99
CA GLY A 59 5.57 -1.08 3.44
C GLY A 59 4.39 -0.10 3.52
N ARG A 60 4.06 0.51 2.38
CA ARG A 60 2.93 1.43 2.22
C ARG A 60 1.55 0.78 2.35
N ALA A 61 1.46 -0.56 2.35
CA ALA A 61 0.21 -1.29 2.58
C ALA A 61 -0.07 -1.51 4.08
N LEU A 62 0.89 -1.19 4.95
CA LEU A 62 0.68 -1.12 6.39
C LEU A 62 -0.13 0.14 6.71
N GLY A 63 -1.32 -0.03 7.28
CA GLY A 63 -2.14 1.08 7.77
C GLY A 63 -1.61 1.68 9.09
N VAL A 64 -2.42 2.51 9.73
CA VAL A 64 -2.12 3.08 11.05
C VAL A 64 -1.87 1.93 12.02
N HIS A 65 -0.66 1.85 12.56
CA HIS A 65 -0.33 0.89 13.60
C HIS A 65 -0.37 1.62 14.95
N THR A 66 -1.14 1.09 15.90
CA THR A 66 -1.14 1.59 17.28
C THR A 66 -0.29 0.63 18.11
N ILE A 67 0.65 1.15 18.89
CA ILE A 67 1.41 0.35 19.84
C ILE A 67 0.96 0.78 21.23
N ASP A 68 0.31 -0.13 21.93
CA ASP A 68 -0.02 0.03 23.33
C ASP A 68 1.08 -0.64 24.16
N PHE A 69 1.56 0.04 25.20
CA PHE A 69 2.63 -0.46 26.06
C PHE A 69 2.08 -0.75 27.45
N ASP A 70 1.95 -2.04 27.76
CA ASP A 70 1.59 -2.50 29.09
C ASP A 70 2.86 -2.61 29.95
N ARG A 71 3.16 -1.52 30.67
CA ARG A 71 4.29 -1.46 31.62
C ARG A 71 4.11 -2.39 32.82
N SER A 72 2.89 -2.86 33.11
CA SER A 72 2.64 -3.76 34.23
C SER A 72 3.05 -5.20 33.92
N ARG A 73 3.04 -5.59 32.63
CA ARG A 73 3.37 -6.92 32.16
C ARG A 73 4.65 -7.00 31.32
N ASP A 74 5.29 -5.86 31.07
CA ASP A 74 6.41 -5.70 30.14
C ASP A 74 6.10 -6.22 28.72
N LEU A 75 4.87 -5.95 28.26
CA LEU A 75 4.37 -6.34 26.95
C LEU A 75 3.96 -5.12 26.13
N ALA A 76 4.20 -5.18 24.83
CA ALA A 76 3.70 -4.24 23.84
C ALA A 76 2.63 -4.92 22.97
N CYS A 77 1.46 -4.31 22.88
CA CYS A 77 0.36 -4.74 22.03
C CYS A 77 0.33 -3.89 20.76
N LEU A 78 0.74 -4.47 19.64
CA LEU A 78 0.71 -3.85 18.33
C LEU A 78 -0.63 -4.17 17.65
N HIS A 79 -1.40 -3.13 17.37
CA HIS A 79 -2.57 -3.19 16.50
C HIS A 79 -2.13 -2.86 15.09
N VAL A 80 -2.09 -3.87 14.23
CA VAL A 80 -1.58 -3.78 12.88
C VAL A 80 -2.75 -3.81 11.90
N GLU A 81 -2.92 -2.73 11.14
CA GLU A 81 -3.85 -2.71 10.01
C GLU A 81 -3.17 -3.18 8.73
N LEU A 82 -3.70 -4.24 8.13
CA LEU A 82 -3.16 -4.81 6.91
C LEU A 82 -4.26 -5.47 6.07
N GLU A 83 -3.97 -5.75 4.80
CA GLU A 83 -4.88 -6.53 3.97
C GLU A 83 -5.00 -7.97 4.45
N ARG A 84 -6.20 -8.54 4.39
CA ARG A 84 -6.45 -9.93 4.80
C ARG A 84 -5.54 -10.93 4.09
N ALA A 85 -5.21 -10.69 2.82
CA ALA A 85 -4.31 -11.53 2.04
C ALA A 85 -2.87 -11.56 2.60
N ARG A 86 -2.46 -10.50 3.32
CA ARG A 86 -1.13 -10.33 3.89
C ARG A 86 -0.99 -10.80 5.33
N VAL A 87 -2.10 -11.14 5.99
CA VAL A 87 -2.11 -11.70 7.35
C VAL A 87 -1.23 -12.94 7.47
N PRO A 88 -1.37 -13.99 6.63
CA PRO A 88 -0.52 -15.17 6.76
C PRO A 88 0.97 -14.84 6.56
N ASP A 89 1.32 -13.95 5.63
CA ASP A 89 2.70 -13.50 5.43
C ASP A 89 3.25 -12.80 6.69
N ALA A 90 2.45 -11.90 7.28
CA ALA A 90 2.82 -11.15 8.48
C ALA A 90 2.96 -12.07 9.70
N MET A 91 2.01 -13.01 9.88
CA MET A 91 2.08 -14.00 10.95
C MET A 91 3.30 -14.91 10.79
N ALA A 92 3.56 -15.43 9.60
CA ALA A 92 4.73 -16.28 9.35
C ALA A 92 6.05 -15.56 9.62
N LEU A 93 6.15 -14.28 9.25
CA LEU A 93 7.31 -13.45 9.55
C LEU A 93 7.47 -13.26 11.06
N LEU A 94 6.40 -12.89 11.77
CA LEU A 94 6.43 -12.67 13.20
C LEU A 94 6.73 -13.95 13.97
N ILE A 95 6.14 -15.10 13.62
CA ILE A 95 6.45 -16.40 14.25
C ILE A 95 7.93 -16.75 14.09
N ARG A 96 8.50 -16.52 12.90
CA ARG A 96 9.89 -16.86 12.60
C ARG A 96 10.88 -15.96 13.33
N THR A 97 10.57 -14.68 13.48
CA THR A 97 11.52 -13.69 14.02
C THR A 97 11.27 -13.38 15.50
N LEU A 98 10.04 -13.55 15.99
CA LEU A 98 9.60 -13.26 17.35
C LEU A 98 8.83 -14.49 17.89
N PRO A 99 9.52 -15.55 18.34
CA PRO A 99 8.87 -16.77 18.82
C PRO A 99 8.00 -16.54 20.07
N GLY A 100 8.19 -15.44 20.79
CA GLY A 100 7.36 -15.00 21.91
C GLY A 100 6.19 -14.09 21.53
N ALA A 101 5.91 -13.90 20.24
CA ALA A 101 4.77 -13.09 19.79
C ALA A 101 3.45 -13.85 19.98
N GLU A 102 2.53 -13.24 20.72
CA GLU A 102 1.16 -13.76 20.85
C GLU A 102 0.24 -13.05 19.85
N PHE A 103 -0.43 -13.84 19.00
CA PHE A 103 -1.39 -13.32 18.04
C PHE A 103 -2.77 -13.25 18.70
N GLY A 104 -3.30 -12.04 18.83
CA GLY A 104 -4.65 -11.79 19.30
C GLY A 104 -5.69 -11.93 18.20
N THR A 105 -6.90 -11.44 18.48
CA THR A 105 -8.02 -11.51 17.55
C THR A 105 -7.76 -10.67 16.30
N ILE A 106 -8.05 -11.25 15.13
CA ILE A 106 -8.05 -10.54 13.85
C ILE A 106 -9.47 -10.04 13.58
N ARG A 107 -9.66 -8.73 13.52
CA ARG A 107 -10.96 -8.09 13.27
C ARG A 107 -10.98 -7.50 11.87
N ARG A 108 -12.09 -7.65 11.15
CA ARG A 108 -12.25 -7.01 9.85
C ARG A 108 -12.50 -5.52 10.04
N LEU A 109 -11.70 -4.69 9.36
CA LEU A 109 -11.88 -3.24 9.29
C LEU A 109 -12.70 -2.94 8.05
N ASP A 110 -13.94 -2.50 8.25
CA ASP A 110 -14.75 -2.00 7.16
C ASP A 110 -14.49 -0.50 6.98
N ARG A 111 -13.66 -0.14 6.00
CA ARG A 111 -13.32 1.26 5.69
C ARG A 111 -14.48 2.09 5.12
N SER A 112 -15.70 1.55 5.04
CA SER A 112 -16.87 2.32 4.54
C SER A 112 -17.40 3.39 5.51
N ARG A 113 -16.87 3.50 6.74
CA ARG A 113 -17.36 4.44 7.78
C ARG A 113 -16.38 5.53 8.25
N GLN A 114 -15.22 5.70 7.62
CA GLN A 114 -14.34 6.84 7.90
C GLN A 114 -14.45 7.87 6.77
N ARG A 115 -15.52 8.67 6.79
CA ARG A 115 -15.60 9.98 6.14
C ARG A 115 -16.30 10.95 7.06
#